data_AF-A0A419AAI7-F1
#
_entry.id   AF-A0A419AAI7-F1
#
_cell.length_a   1.000
_cell.length_b   1.000
_cell.length_c   1.000
_cell.angle_alpha   90.00
_cell.angle_beta   90.00
_cell.angle_gamma   90.00
#
_symmetry.space_group_name_H-M   'P 1'
#
loop_
_entity.id
_entity.type
_entity.pdbx_description
1 polymer ?
#
loop_
_entity_poly.entity_id
_entity_poly.type
_entity_poly.pdbx_seq_one_letter_code
_entity_poly.pdbx_strand_id
1 'polypeptide(L)'
;MLILAELNDDLFIHISVNATRTNRESWGDTQYAEGLARAIRQVSGCDSAVFFRGESPEPTGKRDVVLRIIGPHLEEPVPGLPNMLWIISPPNLAPSAMLARYQAVFSASRYLVDLLRAVNIKAEYMSQATERGHFHPSRRPADAPDIPVAFVGGFAARVDRRTVLYAVEAGFDVHI
;
A
#
# COMPACT_ATOMS: atom_id res chain seq x y z
N MET A 1 -13.67 7.42 -18.66
CA MET A 1 -14.01 6.09 -19.20
C MET A 1 -12.72 5.27 -19.20
N LEU A 2 -12.45 4.52 -18.12
CA LEU A 2 -11.32 3.60 -18.12
C LEU A 2 -11.70 2.43 -19.03
N ILE A 3 -10.89 2.19 -20.05
CA ILE A 3 -11.02 1.01 -20.91
C ILE A 3 -10.59 -0.17 -20.03
N LEU A 4 -11.57 -0.86 -19.44
CA LEU A 4 -11.34 -2.18 -18.87
C LEU A 4 -11.23 -3.12 -20.06
N ALA A 5 -10.00 -3.37 -20.51
CA ALA A 5 -9.74 -4.45 -21.45
C ALA A 5 -10.25 -5.75 -20.80
N GLU A 6 -11.07 -6.51 -21.53
CA GLU A 6 -11.45 -7.86 -21.10
C GLU A 6 -10.16 -8.69 -20.96
N LEU A 7 -9.81 -9.02 -19.72
CA LEU A 7 -8.74 -9.96 -19.45
C LEU A 7 -9.33 -11.36 -19.70
N ASN A 8 -9.15 -11.86 -20.91
CA ASN A 8 -9.73 -13.11 -21.42
C ASN A 8 -9.29 -14.41 -20.70
N ASP A 9 -8.48 -14.32 -19.65
CA ASP A 9 -8.15 -15.50 -18.85
C ASP A 9 -8.14 -15.13 -17.36
N ASP A 10 -8.73 -16.00 -16.56
CA ASP A 10 -9.00 -15.78 -15.15
C ASP A 10 -7.72 -15.42 -14.38
N LEU A 11 -7.57 -14.15 -14.02
CA LEU A 11 -6.46 -13.62 -13.23
C LEU A 11 -6.82 -13.69 -11.75
N PHE A 12 -5.91 -14.21 -10.93
CA PHE A 12 -6.06 -14.21 -9.47
C PHE A 12 -4.92 -13.42 -8.82
N ILE A 13 -5.24 -12.33 -8.14
CA ILE A 13 -4.25 -11.48 -7.47
C ILE A 13 -4.25 -11.76 -5.97
N HIS A 14 -3.15 -12.34 -5.49
CA HIS A 14 -2.87 -12.51 -4.07
C HIS A 14 -2.23 -11.24 -3.52
N ILE A 15 -2.90 -10.58 -2.57
CA ILE A 15 -2.48 -9.28 -2.04
C ILE A 15 -1.91 -9.47 -0.63
N SER A 16 -0.62 -9.17 -0.46
CA SER A 16 0.04 -9.23 0.84
C SER A 16 0.03 -7.87 1.54
N VAL A 17 -0.11 -7.88 2.87
CA VAL A 17 0.01 -6.70 3.75
C VAL A 17 1.11 -6.88 4.79
N ASN A 18 1.61 -5.78 5.37
CA ASN A 18 2.61 -5.82 6.46
C ASN A 18 1.99 -6.11 7.84
N ALA A 19 0.68 -5.96 8.00
CA ALA A 19 -0.01 -6.43 9.19
C ALA A 19 0.11 -7.96 9.37
N THR A 20 0.20 -8.42 10.61
CA THR A 20 -0.12 -9.81 10.95
C THR A 20 -1.63 -9.94 11.13
N ARG A 21 -2.15 -11.16 11.01
CA ARG A 21 -3.58 -11.44 11.21
C ARG A 21 -4.12 -10.89 12.55
N THR A 22 -3.30 -10.94 13.59
CA THR A 22 -3.64 -10.49 14.95
C THR A 22 -3.63 -8.98 15.15
N ASN A 23 -2.96 -8.19 14.29
CA ASN A 23 -2.86 -6.73 14.47
C ASN A 23 -3.43 -5.93 13.29
N ARG A 24 -4.17 -6.58 12.39
CA ARG A 24 -4.72 -6.01 11.15
C ARG A 24 -5.46 -4.68 11.30
N GLU A 25 -6.15 -4.46 12.41
CA GLU A 25 -6.91 -3.21 12.65
C GLU A 25 -6.01 -2.01 12.95
N SER A 26 -4.78 -2.25 13.40
CA SER A 26 -3.80 -1.20 13.71
C SER A 26 -3.02 -0.70 12.49
N TRP A 27 -3.25 -1.27 11.30
CA TRP A 27 -2.52 -0.94 10.09
C TRP A 27 -3.44 -0.44 8.97
N GLY A 28 -3.10 0.73 8.41
CA GLY A 28 -3.86 1.31 7.29
C GLY A 28 -3.71 0.54 5.98
N ASP A 29 -2.66 -0.28 5.82
CA ASP A 29 -2.44 -1.08 4.61
C ASP A 29 -3.49 -2.18 4.43
N THR A 30 -4.03 -2.71 5.53
CA THR A 30 -5.09 -3.73 5.53
C THR A 30 -6.37 -3.19 4.89
N GLN A 31 -6.82 -2.02 5.32
CA GLN A 31 -8.00 -1.36 4.77
C GLN A 31 -7.83 -1.06 3.28
N TYR A 32 -6.65 -0.58 2.88
CA TYR A 32 -6.32 -0.37 1.47
C TYR A 32 -6.32 -1.68 0.67
N ALA A 33 -5.70 -2.74 1.17
CA ALA A 33 -5.65 -4.04 0.50
C ALA A 33 -7.03 -4.67 0.31
N GLU A 34 -7.90 -4.58 1.31
CA GLU A 34 -9.28 -5.06 1.22
C GLU A 34 -10.09 -4.26 0.18
N GLY A 35 -9.90 -2.95 0.13
CA GLY A 35 -10.52 -2.10 -0.89
C GLY A 35 -10.02 -2.40 -2.29
N LEU A 36 -8.71 -2.59 -2.44
CA LEU A 36 -8.10 -3.01 -3.70
C LEU A 36 -8.62 -4.37 -4.15
N ALA A 37 -8.74 -5.35 -3.23
CA ALA A 37 -9.29 -6.66 -3.52
C ALA A 37 -10.75 -6.57 -4.03
N ARG A 38 -11.57 -5.73 -3.38
CA ARG A 38 -12.94 -5.46 -3.85
C ARG A 38 -12.95 -4.85 -5.25
N ALA A 39 -12.10 -3.87 -5.50
CA ALA A 39 -12.00 -3.22 -6.81
C ALA A 39 -11.55 -4.17 -7.92
N ILE A 40 -10.57 -5.04 -7.64
CA ILE A 40 -10.11 -6.09 -8.57
C ILE A 40 -11.25 -7.03 -8.92
N ARG A 41 -12.05 -7.47 -7.93
CA ARG A 41 -13.23 -8.33 -8.15
C ARG A 41 -14.36 -7.65 -8.94
N GLN A 42 -14.31 -6.34 -9.19
CA GLN A 42 -15.24 -5.65 -10.10
C GLN A 42 -14.79 -5.71 -11.56
N VAL A 43 -13.56 -6.14 -11.83
CA VAL A 43 -13.05 -6.32 -13.19
C VAL A 43 -13.40 -7.72 -13.66
N SER A 44 -14.09 -7.83 -14.80
CA SER A 44 -14.45 -9.12 -15.39
C SER A 44 -13.21 -9.99 -15.63
N GLY A 45 -13.29 -11.27 -15.24
CA GLY A 45 -12.17 -12.21 -15.34
C GLY A 45 -11.08 -12.05 -14.26
N CYS A 46 -11.30 -11.20 -13.24
CA CYS A 46 -10.36 -11.00 -12.14
C CYS A 46 -10.94 -11.42 -10.79
N ASP A 47 -10.09 -12.03 -9.96
CA ASP A 47 -10.39 -12.35 -8.57
C ASP A 47 -9.18 -12.02 -7.68
N SER A 48 -9.38 -11.97 -6.37
CA SER A 48 -8.30 -11.66 -5.43
C SER A 48 -8.59 -12.11 -4.01
N ALA A 49 -7.51 -12.37 -3.26
CA ALA A 49 -7.53 -12.62 -1.83
C ALA A 49 -6.42 -11.85 -1.12
N VAL A 50 -6.67 -11.47 0.14
CA VAL A 50 -5.66 -10.83 1.01
C VAL A 50 -5.05 -11.88 1.93
N PHE A 51 -3.74 -11.85 2.09
CA PHE A 51 -3.01 -12.64 3.08
C PHE A 51 -2.07 -11.76 3.90
N PHE A 52 -1.77 -12.19 5.12
CA PHE A 52 -1.03 -11.38 6.09
C PHE A 52 0.46 -11.70 6.09
N ARG A 53 1.24 -10.81 6.70
CA ARG A 53 2.68 -11.02 6.92
C ARG A 53 2.91 -12.34 7.67
N GLY A 54 3.90 -13.10 7.22
CA GLY A 54 4.23 -14.44 7.71
C GLY A 54 3.40 -15.57 7.10
N GLU A 55 2.41 -15.24 6.26
CA GLU A 55 1.61 -16.22 5.53
C GLU A 55 2.10 -16.35 4.09
N SER A 56 1.74 -17.47 3.45
CA SER A 56 1.93 -17.68 2.01
C SER A 56 0.58 -18.05 1.38
N PRO A 57 0.26 -17.52 0.20
CA PRO A 57 -0.94 -17.92 -0.51
C PRO A 57 -0.77 -19.31 -1.12
N GLU A 58 -1.87 -20.05 -1.20
CA GLU A 58 -1.93 -21.26 -2.02
C GLU A 58 -2.32 -20.88 -3.46
N PRO A 59 -1.57 -21.32 -4.49
CA PRO A 59 -1.94 -21.10 -5.88
C PRO A 59 -3.33 -21.66 -6.19
N THR A 60 -4.16 -20.88 -6.89
CA THR A 60 -5.53 -21.29 -7.21
C THR A 60 -5.62 -22.18 -8.45
N GLY A 61 -4.52 -22.32 -9.20
CA GLY A 61 -4.49 -23.00 -10.49
C GLY A 61 -4.98 -22.13 -11.65
N LYS A 62 -5.24 -20.84 -11.38
CA LYS A 62 -5.54 -19.81 -12.37
C LYS A 62 -4.24 -19.11 -12.79
N ARG A 63 -4.33 -17.94 -13.43
CA ARG A 63 -3.17 -17.05 -13.59
C ARG A 63 -2.93 -16.31 -12.29
N ASP A 64 -2.27 -16.98 -11.35
CA ASP A 64 -1.96 -16.43 -10.04
C ASP A 64 -0.79 -15.43 -10.10
N VAL A 65 -0.96 -14.25 -9.50
CA VAL A 65 0.08 -13.23 -9.33
C VAL A 65 0.06 -12.71 -7.91
N VAL A 66 1.22 -12.44 -7.33
CA VAL A 66 1.35 -11.86 -5.99
C VAL A 66 1.63 -10.36 -6.10
N LEU A 67 0.82 -9.55 -5.44
CA LEU A 67 1.08 -8.13 -5.20
C LEU A 67 1.41 -7.92 -3.72
N ARG A 68 2.66 -7.59 -3.41
CA ARG A 68 3.05 -7.24 -2.05
C ARG A 68 2.93 -5.75 -1.80
N ILE A 69 2.04 -5.36 -0.90
CA ILE A 69 1.94 -3.98 -0.41
C ILE A 69 2.91 -3.86 0.76
N ILE A 70 3.88 -2.96 0.64
CA ILE A 70 4.91 -2.81 1.66
C ILE A 70 4.93 -1.43 2.29
N GLY A 71 5.12 -1.43 3.61
CA GLY A 71 5.61 -0.30 4.38
C GLY A 71 6.98 -0.64 4.97
N PRO A 72 7.12 -0.80 6.30
CA PRO A 72 8.41 -1.02 6.95
C PRO A 72 9.02 -2.42 6.73
N HIS A 73 8.24 -3.41 6.32
CA HIS A 73 8.71 -4.80 6.17
C HIS A 73 8.64 -5.25 4.72
N LEU A 74 9.73 -5.83 4.24
CA LEU A 74 9.83 -6.49 2.95
C LEU A 74 10.00 -7.99 3.18
N GLU A 75 9.03 -8.79 2.71
CA GLU A 75 9.12 -10.25 2.73
C GLU A 75 9.77 -10.79 1.46
N GLU A 76 10.01 -12.09 1.45
CA GLU A 76 10.52 -12.82 0.31
C GLU A 76 9.46 -13.00 -0.79
N PRO A 77 9.82 -12.95 -2.09
CA PRO A 77 8.90 -13.33 -3.16
C PRO A 77 8.34 -14.73 -2.93
N VAL A 78 7.05 -14.94 -3.20
CA VAL A 78 6.42 -16.26 -3.14
C VAL A 78 6.99 -17.14 -4.27
N PRO A 79 7.63 -18.28 -3.97
CA PRO A 79 8.22 -19.13 -4.99
C PRO A 79 7.19 -19.63 -6.00
N GLY A 80 7.59 -19.74 -7.27
CA GLY A 80 6.74 -20.30 -8.34
C GLY A 80 5.66 -19.37 -8.89
N LEU A 81 5.46 -18.18 -8.30
CA LEU A 81 4.51 -17.17 -8.80
C LEU A 81 5.23 -15.89 -9.25
N PRO A 82 4.69 -15.15 -10.23
CA PRO A 82 5.12 -13.78 -10.51
C PRO A 82 4.84 -12.88 -9.29
N ASN A 83 5.84 -12.13 -8.85
CA ASN A 83 5.75 -11.24 -7.70
C ASN A 83 5.94 -9.79 -8.12
N MET A 84 4.97 -8.96 -7.80
CA MET A 84 4.99 -7.51 -7.94
C MET A 84 5.03 -6.85 -6.56
N LEU A 85 5.61 -5.66 -6.50
CA LEU A 85 5.79 -4.91 -5.26
C LEU A 85 5.13 -3.53 -5.37
N TRP A 86 4.38 -3.11 -4.36
CA TRP A 86 3.79 -1.78 -4.24
C TRP A 86 4.32 -1.09 -2.98
N ILE A 87 5.17 -0.09 -3.19
CA ILE A 87 5.81 0.68 -2.12
C ILE A 87 4.89 1.84 -1.73
N ILE A 88 4.07 1.64 -0.69
CA ILE A 88 3.23 2.72 -0.11
C ILE A 88 3.98 3.57 0.90
N SER A 89 4.95 2.97 1.56
CA SER A 89 5.93 3.64 2.40
C SER A 89 7.28 2.97 2.12
N PRO A 90 8.35 3.74 1.88
CA PRO A 90 9.66 3.16 1.69
C PRO A 90 10.01 2.25 2.88
N PRO A 91 10.42 1.00 2.64
CA PRO A 91 10.95 0.16 3.71
C PRO A 91 12.26 0.77 4.21
N ASN A 92 12.44 0.83 5.53
CA ASN A 92 13.64 1.41 6.14
C ASN A 92 14.93 0.69 5.68
N LEU A 93 14.84 -0.56 5.22
CA LEU A 93 15.96 -1.43 4.86
C LEU A 93 15.57 -2.41 3.74
N ALA A 94 15.32 -1.93 2.51
CA ALA A 94 15.30 -2.81 1.34
C ALA A 94 16.52 -2.56 0.46
N PRO A 95 17.57 -3.40 0.56
CA PRO A 95 18.66 -3.39 -0.41
C PRO A 95 18.12 -3.52 -1.84
N SER A 96 18.74 -2.85 -2.81
CA SER A 96 18.37 -2.97 -4.22
C SER A 96 18.34 -4.43 -4.71
N ALA A 97 19.23 -5.28 -4.20
CA ALA A 97 19.27 -6.72 -4.45
C ALA A 97 17.98 -7.45 -4.04
N MET A 98 17.30 -7.01 -2.98
CA MET A 98 16.01 -7.57 -2.56
C MET A 98 14.90 -7.15 -3.52
N LEU A 99 14.88 -5.88 -3.90
CA LEU A 99 13.88 -5.32 -4.83
C LEU A 99 14.01 -5.93 -6.23
N ALA A 100 15.23 -6.23 -6.69
CA ALA A 100 15.50 -6.84 -7.99
C ALA A 100 14.91 -8.26 -8.16
N ARG A 101 14.47 -8.90 -7.08
CA ARG A 101 13.84 -10.23 -7.10
C ARG A 101 12.37 -10.19 -7.48
N TYR A 102 11.77 -9.01 -7.48
CA TYR A 102 10.41 -8.75 -7.92
C TYR A 102 10.38 -8.41 -9.41
N GLN A 103 9.34 -8.86 -10.12
CA GLN A 103 9.20 -8.65 -11.56
C GLN A 103 8.77 -7.22 -11.92
N ALA A 104 8.15 -6.51 -10.98
CA ALA A 104 7.84 -5.09 -11.10
C ALA A 104 7.75 -4.45 -9.71
N VAL A 105 8.23 -3.21 -9.60
CA VAL A 105 8.15 -2.38 -8.39
C VAL A 105 7.34 -1.13 -8.72
N PHE A 106 6.31 -0.85 -7.96
CA PHE A 106 5.46 0.31 -8.13
C PHE A 106 5.68 1.30 -6.99
N SER A 107 5.72 2.60 -7.32
CA SER A 107 5.79 3.67 -6.32
C SER A 107 5.03 4.92 -6.75
N ALA A 108 4.48 5.64 -5.78
CA ALA A 108 3.89 6.96 -5.97
C ALA A 108 4.94 8.10 -6.06
N SER A 109 6.22 7.81 -5.85
CA SER A 109 7.31 8.78 -6.00
C SER A 109 8.03 8.59 -7.33
N ARG A 110 7.89 9.57 -8.24
CA ARG A 110 8.62 9.56 -9.52
C ARG A 110 10.14 9.55 -9.31
N TYR A 111 10.60 10.33 -8.33
CA TYR A 111 12.02 10.35 -7.95
C TYR A 111 12.52 8.97 -7.53
N LEU A 112 11.75 8.23 -6.71
CA LEU A 112 12.14 6.87 -6.32
C LEU A 112 12.12 5.92 -7.53
N VAL A 113 11.14 6.04 -8.42
CA VAL A 113 11.10 5.25 -9.66
C VAL A 113 12.35 5.48 -10.51
N ASP A 114 12.77 6.73 -10.67
CA ASP A 114 13.97 7.07 -11.44
C ASP A 114 15.25 6.51 -10.79
N LEU A 115 15.38 6.62 -9.46
CA LEU A 115 16.49 6.03 -8.70
C LEU A 115 16.56 4.51 -8.85
N LEU A 116 15.42 3.83 -8.77
CA LEU A 116 15.35 2.36 -8.92
C LEU A 116 15.71 1.94 -10.34
N ARG A 117 15.23 2.66 -11.36
CA ARG A 117 15.59 2.41 -12.77
C ARG A 117 17.07 2.61 -13.02
N ALA A 118 17.70 3.61 -12.40
CA ALA A 118 19.13 3.86 -12.53
C ALA A 118 20.01 2.69 -12.03
N VAL A 119 19.45 1.83 -11.16
CA VAL A 119 20.11 0.59 -10.68
C VAL A 119 19.48 -0.68 -11.29
N ASN A 120 18.87 -0.55 -12.48
CA ASN A 120 18.26 -1.65 -13.26
C ASN A 120 17.10 -2.40 -12.58
N ILE A 121 16.42 -1.76 -11.63
CA ILE A 121 15.17 -2.31 -11.08
C ILE A 121 14.01 -1.87 -11.98
N LYS A 122 13.17 -2.83 -12.39
CA LYS A 122 11.95 -2.55 -13.16
C LYS A 122 10.93 -1.84 -12.27
N ALA A 123 11.01 -0.52 -12.23
CA ALA A 123 10.12 0.32 -11.46
C ALA A 123 9.12 1.07 -12.36
N GLU A 124 7.90 1.26 -11.87
CA GLU A 124 6.83 2.00 -12.54
C GLU A 124 6.17 2.98 -11.58
N TYR A 125 5.77 4.14 -12.10
CA TYR A 125 4.96 5.08 -11.35
C TYR A 125 3.53 4.57 -11.27
N MET A 126 2.97 4.49 -10.07
CA MET A 126 1.55 4.29 -9.87
C MET A 126 1.07 5.24 -8.77
N SER A 127 0.02 6.01 -9.06
CA SER A 127 -0.48 7.05 -8.16
C SER A 127 -1.04 6.44 -6.87
N GLN A 128 -0.81 7.12 -5.75
CA GLN A 128 -1.40 6.72 -4.49
C GLN A 128 -2.93 6.72 -4.59
N ALA A 129 -3.55 5.70 -3.98
CA ALA A 129 -4.98 5.54 -3.89
C ALA A 129 -5.37 5.18 -2.45
N THR A 130 -6.66 5.28 -2.14
CA THR A 130 -7.22 4.93 -0.82
C THR A 130 -8.59 4.28 -0.98
N GLU A 131 -9.01 3.51 0.02
CA GLU A 131 -10.37 2.98 0.09
C GLU A 131 -11.32 4.08 0.59
N ARG A 132 -12.15 4.59 -0.33
CA ARG A 132 -13.06 5.71 -0.09
C ARG A 132 -14.19 5.35 0.87
N GLY A 133 -14.54 4.07 0.99
CA GLY A 133 -15.62 3.57 1.84
C GLY A 133 -15.44 3.84 3.33
N HIS A 134 -14.21 4.15 3.79
CA HIS A 134 -13.94 4.53 5.18
C HIS A 134 -14.13 6.02 5.47
N PHE A 135 -14.29 6.86 4.44
CA PHE A 135 -14.41 8.31 4.59
C PHE A 135 -15.88 8.73 4.44
N HIS A 136 -16.45 9.31 5.51
CA HIS A 136 -17.85 9.72 5.55
C HIS A 136 -18.00 11.20 5.93
N PRO A 137 -17.70 12.15 5.03
CA PRO A 137 -17.83 13.59 5.31
C PRO A 137 -19.22 14.01 5.78
N SER A 138 -20.26 13.31 5.33
CA SER A 138 -21.67 13.56 5.72
C SER A 138 -21.98 13.22 7.18
N ARG A 139 -21.08 12.50 7.89
CA ARG A 139 -21.24 12.18 9.32
C ARG A 139 -20.64 13.26 10.24
N ARG A 140 -20.07 14.34 9.69
CA ARG A 140 -19.55 15.45 10.47
C ARG A 140 -20.70 16.11 11.27
N PRO A 141 -20.62 16.20 12.61
CA PRO A 141 -21.58 16.97 13.40
C PRO A 141 -21.61 18.43 12.96
N ALA A 142 -22.80 19.04 12.95
CA ALA A 142 -22.98 20.42 12.48
C ALA A 142 -22.24 21.46 13.34
N ASP A 143 -22.02 21.14 14.62
CA ASP A 143 -21.34 21.95 15.63
C ASP A 143 -19.86 21.58 15.81
N ALA A 144 -19.33 20.62 15.02
CA ALA A 144 -17.94 20.21 15.13
C ALA A 144 -17.01 21.37 14.71
N PRO A 145 -16.06 21.79 15.57
CA PRO A 145 -15.13 22.86 15.25
C PRO A 145 -14.25 22.49 14.06
N ASP A 146 -13.85 23.48 13.27
CA ASP A 146 -12.82 23.28 12.27
C ASP A 146 -11.48 23.03 12.95
N ILE A 147 -10.73 22.06 12.42
CA ILE A 147 -9.37 21.73 12.86
C ILE A 147 -8.43 22.25 11.77
N PRO A 148 -7.88 23.47 11.92
CA PRO A 148 -7.13 24.13 10.84
C PRO A 148 -5.83 23.40 10.51
N VAL A 149 -5.22 22.76 11.52
CA VAL A 149 -4.02 21.94 11.36
C VAL A 149 -4.19 20.65 12.15
N ALA A 150 -4.16 19.51 11.46
CA ALA A 150 -4.18 18.19 12.06
C ALA A 150 -3.00 17.37 11.57
N PHE A 151 -2.37 16.65 12.48
CA PHE A 151 -1.45 15.57 12.18
C PHE A 151 -2.16 14.24 12.42
N VAL A 152 -2.35 13.46 11.35
CA VAL A 152 -2.93 12.12 11.45
C VAL A 152 -1.82 11.11 11.16
N GLY A 153 -1.34 10.45 12.20
CA GLY A 153 -0.29 9.44 12.08
C GLY A 153 -0.06 8.67 13.37
N GLY A 154 0.52 7.48 13.25
CA GLY A 154 0.84 6.65 14.41
C GLY A 154 1.84 7.36 15.33
N PHE A 155 1.54 7.33 16.63
CA PHE A 155 2.44 7.80 17.68
C PHE A 155 3.73 6.98 17.66
N ALA A 156 4.83 7.62 17.30
CA ALA A 156 6.15 7.00 17.25
C ALA A 156 6.98 7.49 18.44
N ALA A 157 6.82 6.85 19.60
CA ALA A 157 7.47 7.24 20.85
C ALA A 157 9.01 7.39 20.80
N ARG A 158 9.64 6.86 19.74
CA ARG A 158 11.10 6.79 19.57
C ARG A 158 11.66 7.78 18.54
N VAL A 159 10.82 8.52 17.82
CA VAL A 159 11.28 9.43 16.76
C VAL A 159 10.41 10.68 16.74
N ASP A 160 11.06 11.82 16.96
CA ASP A 160 10.44 13.12 16.80
C ASP A 160 9.96 13.31 15.36
N ARG A 161 8.69 13.68 15.22
CA ARG A 161 8.12 14.05 13.93
C ARG A 161 8.54 15.49 13.63
N ARG A 162 9.73 15.68 13.05
CA ARG A 162 10.27 17.03 12.72
C ARG A 162 9.25 17.94 12.04
N THR A 163 8.42 17.41 11.15
CA THR A 163 7.36 18.19 10.48
C THR A 163 6.31 18.74 11.47
N VAL A 164 5.93 17.97 12.49
CA VAL A 164 5.02 18.42 13.55
C VAL A 164 5.71 19.47 14.41
N LEU A 165 6.96 19.22 14.81
CA LEU A 165 7.74 20.18 15.58
C LEU A 165 7.91 21.50 14.84
N TYR A 166 8.20 21.48 13.54
CA TYR A 166 8.31 22.68 12.71
C TYR A 166 7.02 23.47 12.61
N ALA A 167 5.86 22.80 12.55
CA ALA A 167 4.58 23.48 12.59
C ALA A 167 4.37 24.16 13.96
N VAL A 168 4.67 23.47 15.06
CA VAL A 168 4.58 24.05 16.42
C VAL A 168 5.54 25.23 16.60
N GLU A 169 6.80 25.10 16.18
CA GLU A 169 7.82 26.16 16.22
C GLU A 169 7.43 27.37 15.37
N ALA A 170 6.72 27.16 14.26
CA ALA A 170 6.16 28.22 13.43
C ALA A 170 4.88 28.86 14.01
N GLY A 171 4.42 28.42 15.19
CA GLY A 171 3.27 28.97 15.91
C GLY A 171 1.93 28.36 15.54
N PHE A 172 1.89 27.21 14.84
CA PHE A 172 0.63 26.52 14.56
C PHE A 172 0.16 25.71 15.78
N ASP A 173 -1.14 25.79 16.06
CA ASP A 173 -1.83 24.88 16.99
C ASP A 173 -2.15 23.57 16.24
N VAL A 174 -1.28 22.58 16.41
CA VAL A 174 -1.37 21.28 15.71
C VAL A 174 -2.19 20.31 16.54
N HIS A 175 -3.34 19.89 16.02
CA HIS A 175 -4.11 18.80 16.59
C HIS A 175 -3.47 17.45 16.24
N ILE A 176 -3.26 16.58 17.22
CA ILE A 176 -2.57 15.27 17.08
C ILE A 176 -3.55 14.15 17.43
#